data_AF-I2C4L7-F1
#
_entry.id   AF-I2C4L7-F1
#
_cell.length_a   1.000
_cell.length_b   1.000
_cell.length_c   1.000
_cell.angle_alpha   90.00
_cell.angle_beta   90.00
_cell.angle_gamma   90.00
#
_symmetry.space_group_name_H-M   'P 1'
#
loop_
_entity.id
_entity.type
_entity.pdbx_description
1 polymer ?
#
loop_
_entity_poly.entity_id
_entity_poly.type
_entity_poly.pdbx_seq_one_letter_code
_entity_poly.pdbx_strand_id
1 'polypeptide(L)' 'MKNHFENGIDIDCFKILDLIYNILGPRKIEFSQTTFMFADTDRVDRVTVSIKEKDYNNLNTLF' A
#
# COMPACT_ATOMS: atom_id res chain seq x y z
N MET A 1 3.56 -16.35 -9.86
CA MET A 1 4.22 -15.18 -10.48
C MET A 1 5.53 -14.97 -9.73
N LYS A 2 6.67 -14.96 -10.43
CA LYS A 2 7.99 -14.72 -9.82
C LYS A 2 8.25 -13.21 -9.85
N ASN A 3 8.42 -12.58 -8.69
CA ASN A 3 8.79 -11.16 -8.61
C ASN A 3 10.13 -10.99 -9.32
N HIS A 4 10.11 -10.24 -10.43
CA HIS A 4 11.30 -9.95 -11.23
C HIS A 4 12.00 -8.77 -10.55
N PHE A 5 12.98 -9.08 -9.70
CA PHE A 5 13.83 -8.07 -9.09
C PHE A 5 14.76 -7.50 -10.18
N GLU A 6 14.60 -6.22 -10.50
CA GLU A 6 15.71 -5.42 -11.01
C GLU A 6 16.31 -4.66 -9.81
N ASN A 7 17.57 -4.96 -9.50
CA ASN A 7 18.41 -4.18 -8.59
C ASN A 7 17.99 -4.11 -7.10
N GLY A 8 17.32 -5.14 -6.56
CA GLY A 8 17.01 -5.20 -5.13
C GLY A 8 15.88 -4.26 -4.68
N ILE A 9 15.26 -3.57 -5.64
CA ILE A 9 14.05 -2.77 -5.42
C ILE A 9 12.87 -3.67 -5.73
N ASP A 10 12.03 -3.94 -4.72
CA ASP A 10 10.79 -4.67 -4.93
C ASP A 10 9.78 -3.75 -5.65
N ILE A 11 9.74 -3.87 -6.98
CA ILE A 11 8.85 -3.08 -7.86
C ILE A 11 7.39 -3.23 -7.43
N ASP A 12 7.02 -4.35 -6.80
CA ASP A 12 5.65 -4.57 -6.34
C ASP A 12 5.31 -3.67 -5.13
N CYS A 13 6.29 -3.24 -4.34
CA CYS A 13 6.08 -2.23 -3.29
C CYS A 13 5.70 -0.87 -3.88
N PHE A 14 6.36 -0.47 -4.98
CA PHE A 14 6.01 0.78 -5.67
C PHE A 14 4.62 0.70 -6.30
N LYS A 15 4.20 -0.45 -6.82
CA LYS A 15 2.83 -0.64 -7.32
C LYS A 15 1.78 -0.54 -6.21
N ILE A 16 2.06 -1.09 -5.03
CA ILE A 16 1.15 -0.97 -3.87
C ILE A 16 1.06 0.49 -3.42
N LEU A 17 2.19 1.19 -3.30
CA LEU A 17 2.20 2.62 -2.98
C LEU A 17 1.43 3.43 -4.02
N ASP A 18 1.69 3.19 -5.30
CA ASP A 18 1.01 3.89 -6.41
C ASP A 18 -0.50 3.61 -6.39
N LEU A 19 -0.92 2.38 -6.09
CA LEU A 19 -2.33 2.03 -5.91
C LEU A 19 -2.96 2.81 -4.74
N ILE A 20 -2.28 2.87 -3.58
CA ILE A 20 -2.75 3.62 -2.41
C ILE A 20 -2.90 5.11 -2.76
N TYR A 21 -1.90 5.71 -3.40
CA TYR A 21 -1.95 7.12 -3.78
C TYR A 21 -3.00 7.41 -4.85
N ASN A 22 -3.21 6.52 -5.82
CA ASN A 22 -4.25 6.68 -6.84
C ASN A 22 -5.67 6.57 -6.26
N ILE A 23 -5.87 5.74 -5.22
CA ILE A 23 -7.18 5.60 -4.56
C ILE A 23 -7.39 6.76 -3.57
N LEU A 24 -6.44 7.04 -2.69
CA LEU A 24 -6.63 7.96 -1.56
C LEU A 24 -6.28 9.42 -1.89
N GLY A 25 -5.28 9.63 -2.74
CA GLY A 25 -4.74 10.95 -3.07
C GLY A 25 -5.78 11.91 -3.69
N PRO A 26 -6.47 11.54 -4.78
CA PRO A 26 -7.51 12.38 -5.38
C PRO A 26 -8.66 12.71 -4.42
N ARG A 27 -8.88 11.86 -3.41
CA ARG A 27 -9.94 11.99 -2.41
C ARG A 27 -9.50 12.79 -1.18
N LYS A 28 -8.23 13.21 -1.11
CA LYS A 28 -7.62 13.91 0.04
C LYS A 28 -7.84 13.16 1.35
N ILE A 29 -7.87 11.82 1.29
CA ILE A 29 -8.05 10.98 2.45
C ILE A 29 -6.70 10.90 3.17
N GLU A 30 -6.68 11.34 4.43
CA GLU A 30 -5.54 11.14 5.30
C GLU A 30 -5.42 9.65 5.65
N PHE A 31 -4.21 9.11 5.54
CA PHE A 31 -3.93 7.74 5.89
C PHE A 31 -2.60 7.62 6.61
N SER A 32 -2.46 6.58 7.43
CA SER A 32 -1.17 6.12 7.91
C SER A 32 -0.87 4.75 7.31
N GLN A 33 0.43 4.45 7.17
CA GLN A 33 0.89 3.17 6.68
C GLN A 33 1.86 2.54 7.66
N THR A 34 1.75 1.22 7.81
CA THR A 34 2.70 0.40 8.56
C THR A 34 3.23 -0.69 7.65
N THR A 35 4.54 -0.74 7.47
CA THR A 35 5.22 -1.73 6.63
C THR A 35 5.79 -2.85 7.51
N PHE A 36 5.52 -4.10 7.12
CA PHE A 36 6.05 -5.30 7.75
C PHE A 36 7.02 -5.97 6.76
N MET A 37 8.18 -6.38 7.26
CA MET A 37 9.24 -7.01 6.48
C MET A 37 9.31 -8.51 6.79
N PHE A 38 9.71 -9.32 5.82
CA PHE A 38 10.11 -10.70 6.08
C PHE A 38 11.39 -10.71 6.94
N ALA A 39 11.43 -11.59 7.95
CA ALA A 39 12.57 -11.71 8.85
C ALA A 39 13.89 -11.89 8.08
N ASP A 40 14.92 -11.17 8.52
CA ASP A 40 16.29 -11.20 7.96
C ASP A 40 16.39 -10.87 6.46
N THR A 41 15.42 -10.13 5.92
CA THR A 41 15.45 -9.64 4.53
C THR A 41 14.99 -8.20 4.42
N ASP A 42 15.40 -7.54 3.33
CA ASP A 42 14.85 -6.23 2.94
C ASP A 42 13.55 -6.35 2.12
N ARG A 43 12.83 -7.47 2.26
CA ARG A 43 11.58 -7.72 1.51
C ARG A 43 10.37 -7.32 2.33
N VAL A 44 9.48 -6.54 1.74
CA VAL A 44 8.18 -6.23 2.32
C VAL A 44 7.29 -7.47 2.26
N ASP A 45 6.74 -7.85 3.41
CA ASP A 45 5.72 -8.90 3.55
C ASP A 45 4.31 -8.28 3.41
N ARG A 46 4.06 -7.18 4.11
CA ARG A 46 2.74 -6.56 4.17
C ARG A 46 2.82 -5.06 4.37
N VAL A 47 1.92 -4.33 3.73
CA VAL A 47 1.63 -2.93 4.05
C VAL A 47 0.20 -2.85 4.59
N THR A 48 0.05 -2.37 5.82
CA THR A 48 -1.25 -2.04 6.39
C THR A 48 -1.49 -0.56 6.19
N VAL A 49 -2.63 -0.21 5.60
CA VAL A 49 -3.08 1.18 5.46
C VAL A 49 -4.25 1.40 6.39
N SER A 50 -4.12 2.41 7.25
CA SER A 50 -5.17 2.82 8.18
C SER A 50 -5.74 4.16 7.73
N ILE A 51 -7.06 4.22 7.64
CA ILE A 51 -7.82 5.42 7.32
C ILE A 51 -8.91 5.63 8.35
N LYS A 52 -9.45 6.84 8.45
CA LYS A 52 -10.58 7.13 9.34
C LYS A 52 -11.81 6.35 8.88
N GLU A 53 -12.60 5.85 9.83
CA GLU A 53 -13.81 5.04 9.55
C GLU A 53 -14.77 5.73 8.58
N LYS A 54 -14.97 7.05 8.75
CA LYS A 54 -15.78 7.85 7.83
C LYS A 54 -15.31 7.73 6.38
N ASP A 55 -14.00 7.82 6.16
CA ASP A 55 -13.41 7.76 4.82
C ASP A 55 -13.42 6.34 4.26
N TYR A 56 -13.26 5.32 5.12
CA TYR A 56 -13.46 3.92 4.76
C TYR A 56 -14.88 3.66 4.28
N ASN A 57 -15.89 4.12 5.00
CA ASN A 57 -17.29 3.93 4.62
C ASN A 57 -17.62 4.64 3.30
N ASN A 58 -17.04 5.81 3.06
CA ASN A 58 -17.17 6.53 1.78
C ASN A 58 -16.48 5.82 0.61
N LEU A 59 -15.39 5.09 0.87
CA LEU A 59 -14.73 4.26 -0.14
C LEU A 59 -15.50 2.97 -0.40
N ASN A 60 -16.02 2.33 0.65
CA ASN A 60 -16.71 1.05 0.57
C ASN A 60 -18.08 1.15 -0.12
N THR A 61 -18.67 2.34 -0.21
CA THR A 61 -19.90 2.56 -1.00
C THR A 61 -19.64 2.74 -2.50
N LEU A 62 -18.38 2.83 -2.93
CA LEU A 62 -18.00 2.98 -4.35
C LEU A 62 -17.72 1.65 -5.06
N PHE A 63 -17.64 0.55 -4.32
CA PHE A 63 -17.35 -0.81 -4.81
C PHE A 63 -18.45 -1.78 -4.36
#